data_AF-A0A414QHH4-F1
#
_entry.id   AF-A0A414QHH4-F1
#
_cell.length_a   1.000
_cell.length_b   1.000
_cell.length_c   1.000
_cell.angle_alpha   90.00
_cell.angle_beta   90.00
_cell.angle_gamma   90.00
#
_symmetry.space_group_name_H-M   'P 1'
#
loop_
_entity.id
_entity.type
_entity.pdbx_description
1 polymer ?
#
loop_
_entity_poly.entity_id
_entity_poly.type
_entity_poly.pdbx_seq_one_letter_code
_entity_poly.pdbx_strand_id
1 'polypeptide(L)'
;MPRVSINLTSIVTILDYEITVRKCLTEMLFPPQKENKRKVIVDLALKSGINQYRFVVFDVNSDGRILWNSNQYIRPDSEVVKLADNFLREKEK
;
A
#
# COMPACT_ATOMS: atom_id res chain seq x y z
N MET A 1 -15.90 -10.38 -0.01
CA MET A 1 -14.49 -10.30 0.40
C MET A 1 -14.43 -10.24 1.92
N PRO A 2 -13.55 -11.04 2.57
CA PRO A 2 -13.47 -11.05 4.03
C PRO A 2 -13.02 -9.69 4.56
N ARG A 3 -13.61 -9.26 5.68
CA ARG A 3 -13.01 -8.21 6.53
C ARG A 3 -11.83 -8.84 7.24
N VAL A 4 -10.61 -8.44 6.88
CA VAL A 4 -9.39 -8.94 7.50
C VAL A 4 -8.88 -7.83 8.42
N SER A 5 -8.86 -8.08 9.73
CA SER A 5 -8.17 -7.23 10.69
C SER A 5 -6.67 -7.54 10.60
N ILE A 6 -5.96 -6.80 9.74
CA ILE A 6 -4.52 -6.92 9.55
C ILE A 6 -3.84 -5.90 10.47
N ASN A 7 -2.82 -6.28 11.24
CA ASN A 7 -1.97 -5.31 11.94
C ASN A 7 -1.10 -4.60 10.90
N LEU A 8 -1.54 -3.42 10.49
CA LEU A 8 -1.01 -2.65 9.36
C LEU A 8 -0.13 -1.53 9.89
N THR A 9 1.16 -1.60 9.61
CA THR A 9 2.15 -0.64 10.14
C THR A 9 2.50 0.47 9.18
N SER A 10 2.13 0.39 7.90
CA SER A 10 2.51 1.40 6.89
C SER A 10 1.54 1.43 5.70
N ILE A 11 1.29 2.64 5.19
CA ILE A 11 0.60 2.90 3.91
C ILE A 11 1.55 3.63 2.96
N VAL A 12 1.49 3.27 1.67
CA VAL A 12 2.22 3.89 0.57
C VAL A 12 1.19 4.35 -0.45
N THR A 13 1.09 5.66 -0.70
CA THR A 13 0.21 6.20 -1.75
C THR A 13 1.01 6.48 -3.02
N ILE A 14 0.62 5.86 -4.14
CA ILE A 14 1.28 6.10 -5.43
C ILE A 14 0.72 7.39 -6.03
N LEU A 15 1.49 8.48 -5.92
CA LEU A 15 1.09 9.83 -6.33
C LEU A 15 1.55 10.23 -7.76
N ASP A 16 2.21 9.33 -8.47
CA ASP A 16 2.74 9.56 -9.82
C ASP A 16 2.07 8.62 -10.83
N TYR A 17 1.37 9.18 -11.82
CA TYR A 17 0.62 8.44 -12.84
C TYR A 17 1.50 7.89 -13.96
N GLU A 18 2.73 8.36 -14.12
CA GLU A 18 3.65 7.94 -15.18
C GLU A 18 4.53 6.77 -14.73
N ILE A 19 4.96 6.74 -13.47
CA ILE A 19 5.84 5.67 -12.96
C ILE A 19 5.09 4.34 -12.83
N THR A 20 5.68 3.23 -13.26
CA THR A 20 5.04 1.92 -13.01
C THR A 20 5.05 1.60 -11.51
N VAL A 21 3.95 1.04 -11.01
CA VAL A 21 3.82 0.63 -9.60
C VAL A 21 4.95 -0.33 -9.22
N ARG A 22 5.27 -1.28 -10.12
CA ARG A 22 6.34 -2.25 -9.90
C ARG A 22 7.70 -1.60 -9.71
N LYS A 23 8.05 -0.59 -10.53
CA LYS A 23 9.31 0.14 -10.37
C LYS A 23 9.36 0.83 -9.01
N CYS A 24 8.31 1.57 -8.68
CA CYS A 24 8.20 2.29 -7.40
C CYS A 24 8.37 1.35 -6.19
N LEU A 25 7.63 0.23 -6.15
CA LEU A 25 7.67 -0.69 -5.02
C LEU A 25 8.98 -1.51 -4.92
N THR A 26 9.66 -1.78 -6.04
CA THR A 26 10.93 -2.55 -6.02
C THR A 26 12.08 -1.72 -5.45
N GLU A 27 12.05 -0.41 -5.67
CA GLU A 27 13.07 0.53 -5.18
C GLU A 27 12.87 0.90 -3.69
N MET A 28 11.70 0.62 -3.11
CA MET A 28 11.42 0.89 -1.70
C MET A 28 12.16 -0.08 -0.76
N LEU A 29 12.81 0.50 0.25
CA LEU A 29 13.44 -0.23 1.34
C LEU A 29 12.84 0.24 2.67
N PHE A 30 12.25 -0.71 3.39
CA PHE A 30 11.69 -0.47 4.70
C PHE A 30 12.74 -0.77 5.78
N PRO A 31 12.77 -0.04 6.91
CA PRO A 31 13.69 -0.35 8.00
C PRO A 31 13.49 -1.79 8.48
N PRO A 32 14.59 -2.53 8.76
CA PRO A 32 14.50 -3.89 9.27
C PRO A 32 13.75 -3.90 10.60
N GLN A 33 12.83 -4.85 10.75
CA GLN A 33 11.97 -4.98 11.93
C GLN A 33 12.11 -6.41 12.46
N LYS A 34 12.12 -6.56 13.80
CA LYS A 34 12.28 -7.88 14.46
C LYS A 34 11.10 -8.83 14.20
N GLU A 35 9.97 -8.32 13.75
CA GLU A 35 8.78 -9.11 13.48
C GLU A 35 8.78 -9.63 12.03
N ASN A 36 8.68 -10.95 11.88
CA ASN A 36 8.72 -11.65 10.60
C ASN A 36 7.45 -11.50 9.74
N LYS A 37 6.53 -10.59 10.07
CA LYS A 37 5.21 -10.48 9.42
C LYS A 37 4.80 -9.03 9.16
N ARG A 38 5.70 -8.24 8.58
CA ARG A 38 5.38 -6.88 8.15
C ARG A 38 4.55 -6.90 6.87
N LYS A 39 3.46 -6.14 6.85
CA LYS A 39 2.62 -5.90 5.69
C LYS A 39 2.54 -4.40 5.40
N VAL A 40 2.45 -4.04 4.13
CA VAL A 40 2.28 -2.66 3.66
C VAL A 40 1.04 -2.56 2.78
N ILE A 41 0.23 -1.52 3.01
CA ILE A 41 -0.86 -1.15 2.09
C ILE A 41 -0.32 -0.21 1.04
N VAL A 42 -0.67 -0.47 -0.21
CA VAL A 42 -0.41 0.40 -1.34
C VAL A 42 -1.76 0.93 -1.84
N ASP A 43 -1.90 2.26 -1.82
CA ASP A 43 -3.03 2.98 -2.42
C ASP A 43 -2.71 3.29 -3.90
N LEU A 44 -3.55 2.75 -4.78
CA LEU A 44 -3.48 2.83 -6.23
C LEU A 44 -4.59 3.70 -6.82
N ALA A 45 -5.18 4.63 -6.05
CA ALA A 45 -6.26 5.50 -6.52
C ALA A 45 -5.95 6.18 -7.87
N LEU A 46 -4.74 6.70 -8.05
CA LEU A 46 -4.34 7.36 -9.30
C LEU A 46 -4.05 6.39 -10.45
N LYS A 47 -3.83 5.10 -10.17
CA LYS A 47 -3.53 4.07 -11.18
C LYS A 47 -4.76 3.30 -11.62
N SER A 48 -5.67 3.04 -10.68
CA SER A 48 -6.81 2.14 -10.85
C SER A 48 -8.16 2.83 -10.66
N GLY A 49 -8.18 4.08 -10.17
CA GLY A 49 -9.38 4.78 -9.75
C GLY A 49 -9.81 4.43 -8.32
N ILE A 50 -10.79 5.17 -7.80
CA ILE A 50 -11.39 4.90 -6.49
C ILE A 50 -12.44 3.78 -6.64
N ASN A 51 -11.97 2.54 -6.60
CA ASN A 51 -12.82 1.35 -6.68
C ASN A 51 -12.25 0.18 -5.83
N GLN A 52 -12.78 -1.02 -6.03
CA GLN A 52 -12.38 -2.21 -5.26
C GLN A 52 -10.93 -2.67 -5.49
N TYR A 53 -10.25 -2.15 -6.50
CA TYR A 53 -8.85 -2.43 -6.83
C TYR A 53 -7.89 -1.34 -6.34
N ARG A 54 -8.41 -0.36 -5.59
CA ARG A 54 -7.62 0.77 -5.06
C ARG A 54 -6.54 0.33 -4.08
N PHE A 55 -6.86 -0.56 -3.15
CA PHE A 55 -5.93 -0.91 -2.08
C PHE A 55 -5.41 -2.33 -2.24
N VAL A 56 -4.09 -2.46 -2.21
CA VAL A 56 -3.38 -3.74 -2.28
C VAL A 56 -2.47 -3.88 -1.06
N VAL A 57 -2.48 -5.03 -0.41
CA VAL A 57 -1.51 -5.35 0.64
C VAL A 57 -0.40 -6.23 0.07
N PHE A 58 0.83 -5.97 0.51
CA PHE A 58 2.00 -6.80 0.23
C PHE A 58 2.69 -7.21 1.53
N ASP A 59 3.32 -8.38 1.52
CA ASP A 59 4.28 -8.81 2.53
C ASP A 59 5.63 -8.12 2.29
N VAL A 60 6.33 -7.85 3.39
CA VAL A 60 7.70 -7.32 3.39
C VAL A 60 8.63 -8.35 4.03
N ASN A 61 9.73 -8.67 3.36
CA ASN A 61 10.69 -9.66 3.85
C ASN A 61 11.59 -9.08 4.97
N SER A 62 12.45 -9.93 5.55
CA SER A 62 13.40 -9.54 6.60
C SER A 62 14.39 -8.45 6.19
N ASP A 63 14.68 -8.33 4.89
CA ASP A 63 15.55 -7.30 4.33
C ASP A 63 14.84 -5.97 4.12
N GLY A 64 13.55 -5.88 4.48
CA GLY A 64 12.75 -4.69 4.29
C GLY A 64 12.29 -4.49 2.83
N ARG A 65 12.26 -5.54 2.01
CA ARG A 65 11.81 -5.47 0.61
C ARG A 65 10.41 -6.01 0.43
N ILE A 66 9.63 -5.37 -0.43
CA ILE A 66 8.29 -5.82 -0.82
C ILE A 66 8.38 -7.13 -1.61
N LEU A 67 7.59 -8.12 -1.23
CA LEU A 67 7.42 -9.36 -1.96
C LEU A 67 6.30 -9.20 -2.99
N TRP A 68 6.64 -8.86 -4.24
CA TRP A 68 5.66 -8.54 -5.30
C TRP A 68 4.54 -9.59 -5.49
N ASN A 69 4.89 -10.88 -5.39
CA ASN A 69 3.96 -11.99 -5.64
C ASN A 69 3.02 -12.27 -4.45
N SER A 70 3.15 -11.55 -3.33
CA SER A 70 2.27 -11.67 -2.15
C SER A 70 1.03 -10.76 -2.19
N ASN A 71 0.81 -10.07 -3.33
CA ASN A 71 -0.22 -9.05 -3.45
C ASN A 71 -1.63 -9.59 -3.21
N GLN A 72 -2.42 -8.85 -2.43
CA GLN A 72 -3.84 -9.13 -2.23
C GLN A 72 -4.64 -7.83 -2.20
N TYR A 73 -5.72 -7.76 -2.97
CA TYR A 73 -6.66 -6.63 -2.89
C TYR A 73 -7.45 -6.68 -1.58
N ILE A 74 -7.60 -5.54 -0.93
CA ILE A 74 -8.29 -5.42 0.35
C ILE A 74 -9.29 -4.27 0.35
N ARG A 75 -10.19 -4.30 1.33
CA ARG A 75 -11.00 -3.15 1.74
C ARG A 75 -10.55 -2.73 3.13
N PRO A 76 -9.69 -1.70 3.25
CA PRO A 76 -9.24 -1.20 4.55
C PRO A 76 -10.41 -0.60 5.36
N ASP A 77 -10.19 -0.44 6.66
CA ASP A 77 -11.12 0.29 7.51
C ASP A 77 -11.16 1.78 7.16
N SER A 78 -12.24 2.45 7.56
CA SER A 78 -12.52 3.84 7.15
C SER A 78 -11.43 4.83 7.55
N GLU A 79 -10.67 4.58 8.60
CA GLU A 79 -9.58 5.45 9.04
C GLU A 79 -8.41 5.44 8.05
N VAL A 80 -8.03 4.25 7.55
CA VAL A 80 -6.99 4.10 6.53
C VAL A 80 -7.44 4.76 5.22
N VAL A 81 -8.72 4.59 4.85
CA VAL A 81 -9.28 5.25 3.66
C VAL A 81 -9.24 6.77 3.79
N LYS A 82 -9.65 7.32 4.94
CA LYS A 82 -9.60 8.77 5.22
C LYS A 82 -8.17 9.32 5.14
N LEU A 83 -7.20 8.61 5.72
CA LEU A 83 -5.78 8.98 5.64
C LEU A 83 -5.30 9.00 4.19
N ALA A 84 -5.61 7.95 3.42
CA ALA A 84 -5.25 7.84 2.01
C ALA A 84 -5.84 8.98 1.16
N ASP A 85 -7.12 9.31 1.36
CA ASP A 85 -7.79 10.43 0.68
C ASP A 85 -7.15 11.79 1.01
N ASN A 86 -6.60 11.97 2.20
CA ASN A 86 -5.91 13.20 2.57
C ASN A 86 -4.62 13.39 1.76
N PHE A 87 -3.84 12.33 1.55
CA PHE A 87 -2.65 12.38 0.68
C PHE A 87 -3.00 12.76 -0.77
N LEU A 88 -4.13 12.27 -1.28
CA LEU A 88 -4.61 12.64 -2.62
C LEU A 88 -4.99 14.14 -2.69
N ARG A 89 -5.73 14.63 -1.69
CA ARG A 89 -6.11 16.05 -1.58
C ARG A 89 -4.90 16.99 -1.43
N GLU A 90 -3.85 16.56 -0.73
CA GLU A 90 -2.62 17.33 -0.62
C GLU A 90 -1.87 17.44 -1.95
N LYS A 91 -1.93 16.41 -2.81
CA LYS A 91 -1.29 16.41 -4.13
C LYS A 91 -1.97 17.35 -5.14
N GLU A 92 -3.26 17.61 -4.98
CA GLU A 92 -4.05 18.52 -5.81
C GLU A 92 -3.78 20.01 -5.53
N LYS A 93 -3.10 20.33 -4.42
CA LYS A 93 -2.63 21.68 -4.10
C LYS A 93 -1.27 21.97 -4.73
#